data_AF-A0A7X4JUH4-F1
#
_entry.id   AF-A0A7X4JUH4-F1
#
_cell.length_a   1.000
_cell.length_b   1.000
_cell.length_c   1.000
_cell.angle_alpha   90.00
_cell.angle_beta   90.00
_cell.angle_gamma   90.00
#
_symmetry.space_group_name_H-M   'P 1'
#
loop_
_entity.id
_entity.type
_entity.pdbx_description
1 polymer ?
#
loop_
_entity_poly.entity_id
_entity_poly.type
_entity_poly.pdbx_seq_one_letter_code
_entity_poly.pdbx_strand_id
1 'polypeptide(L)' 'MLIAYLPTEQLLGQAVRFTPPGPGGSLPASPNASARTLYGNVQRLGLDVETIVPIHGVPGPWSQFAEWVEDAQ' A
#
# COMPACT_ATOMS: atom_id res chain seq x y z
N MET A 1 -1.15 7.33 -11.61
CA MET A 1 -0.75 7.09 -10.21
C MET A 1 0.70 7.52 -10.07
N LEU A 2 1.01 8.38 -9.10
CA LEU A 2 2.38 8.77 -8.78
C LEU A 2 2.82 8.00 -7.54
N ILE A 3 4.02 7.41 -7.61
CA ILE A 3 4.64 6.64 -6.52
C ILE A 3 6.03 7.22 -6.31
N ALA A 4 6.39 7.52 -5.07
CA ALA A 4 7.76 7.80 -4.66
C ALA A 4 8.29 6.59 -3.90
N TYR A 5 9.41 6.04 -4.34
CA TYR A 5 10.08 4.94 -3.66
C TYR A 5 11.44 5.42 -3.15
N LEU A 6 11.68 5.22 -1.86
CA LEU A 6 12.92 5.55 -1.19
C LEU A 6 13.63 4.24 -0.83
N PRO A 7 14.61 3.78 -1.64
CA PRO A 7 15.15 2.43 -1.54
C PRO A 7 15.96 2.18 -0.27
N THR A 8 16.69 3.20 0.23
CA THR A 8 17.49 3.07 1.45
C THR A 8 16.60 2.81 2.68
N GLU A 9 15.42 3.44 2.72
CA GLU A 9 14.46 3.35 3.81
C GLU A 9 13.34 2.33 3.55
N GLN A 10 13.31 1.70 2.37
CA GLN A 10 12.27 0.76 1.92
C GLN A 10 10.84 1.35 2.07
N LEU A 11 10.71 2.66 1.84
CA LEU A 11 9.45 3.39 1.95
C LEU A 11 8.81 3.59 0.59
N LEU A 12 7.49 3.39 0.55
CA LEU A 12 6.67 3.68 -0.61
C LEU A 12 5.64 4.77 -0.29
N GLY A 13 5.87 5.98 -0.80
CA GLY A 13 4.95 7.11 -0.71
C GLY A 13 3.97 7.14 -1.88
N GLN A 14 2.68 7.39 -1.62
CA GLN A 14 1.68 7.34 -2.70
C GLN A 14 0.47 8.28 -2.57
N ALA A 15 0.08 8.83 -3.72
CA ALA A 15 -1.17 9.56 -3.90
C ALA A 15 -2.36 8.60 -4.15
N VAL A 16 -2.69 7.77 -3.16
CA VAL A 16 -3.81 6.81 -3.24
C VAL A 16 -4.76 6.98 -2.04
N ARG A 17 -6.05 6.75 -2.29
CA ARG A 17 -7.12 6.65 -1.28
C ARG A 17 -7.05 5.28 -0.57
N PHE A 18 -5.88 4.93 -0.05
CA PHE A 18 -5.71 3.85 0.90
C PHE A 18 -5.13 4.48 2.15
N THR A 19 -5.92 4.48 3.20
CA THR A 19 -5.49 4.88 4.53
C THR A 19 -5.55 3.61 5.36
N PRO A 20 -4.43 3.10 5.88
CA PRO A 20 -4.45 2.01 6.83
C PRO A 20 -5.40 2.36 7.98
N PRO A 21 -6.22 1.41 8.46
CA PRO A 21 -7.07 1.67 9.60
C PRO A 21 -6.21 2.02 10.82
N GLY A 22 -6.67 2.97 11.62
CA GLY A 22 -6.07 3.23 12.93
C GLY A 22 -6.23 2.02 13.87
N PRO A 23 -5.65 2.08 15.08
CA PRO A 23 -5.75 0.99 16.07
C PRO A 23 -7.20 0.56 16.30
N GLY A 24 -7.52 -0.71 16.04
CA GLY A 24 -8.87 -1.28 16.18
C GLY A 24 -9.81 -1.09 14.99
N GLY A 25 -9.37 -0.45 13.90
CA GLY A 25 -10.15 -0.33 12.67
C GLY A 25 -9.97 -1.52 11.73
N SER A 26 -10.98 -1.79 10.90
CA SER A 26 -10.93 -2.81 9.84
C SER A 26 -10.61 -2.20 8.48
N LEU A 27 -9.94 -2.97 7.62
CA LEU A 27 -9.74 -2.62 6.22
C LEU A 27 -11.08 -2.67 5.46
N PRO A 28 -11.23 -1.89 4.37
CA PRO A 28 -12.40 -2.03 3.51
C PRO A 28 -12.52 -3.47 2.98
N ALA A 29 -13.75 -3.98 2.83
CA ALA A 29 -13.98 -5.37 2.43
C ALA A 29 -13.38 -5.78 1.07
N SER A 30 -13.10 -4.81 0.19
CA SER A 30 -12.45 -5.09 -1.09
C SER A 30 -11.50 -3.97 -1.52
N PRO A 31 -10.37 -4.30 -2.17
CA PRO A 31 -9.51 -3.29 -2.77
C PRO A 31 -10.23 -2.56 -3.89
N ASN A 32 -9.90 -1.28 -4.05
CA ASN A 32 -10.31 -0.52 -5.22
C ASN A 32 -9.30 -0.71 -6.38
N ALA A 33 -9.63 -0.20 -7.56
CA ALA A 33 -8.78 -0.34 -8.76
C ALA A 33 -7.37 0.25 -8.57
N SER A 34 -7.24 1.34 -7.81
CA SER A 34 -5.94 1.97 -7.55
C SER A 34 -5.05 1.10 -6.65
N ALA A 35 -5.62 0.47 -5.62
CA ALA A 35 -4.89 -0.48 -4.78
C ALA A 35 -4.35 -1.68 -5.57
N ARG A 36 -5.20 -2.29 -6.43
CA ARG A 36 -4.75 -3.36 -7.34
C ARG A 36 -3.64 -2.89 -8.30
N THR A 37 -3.80 -1.69 -8.87
CA THR A 37 -2.80 -1.10 -9.77
C THR A 37 -1.48 -0.84 -9.05
N LEU A 38 -1.51 -0.43 -7.79
CA LEU A 38 -0.32 -0.26 -6.97
C LEU A 38 0.41 -1.58 -6.79
N TYR A 39 -0.29 -2.57 -6.24
CA TYR A 39 0.30 -3.87 -5.95
C TYR A 39 0.99 -4.46 -7.18
N GLY A 40 0.33 -4.42 -8.34
CA GLY A 40 0.93 -4.87 -9.61
C GLY A 40 2.14 -4.04 -10.05
N ASN A 41 2.18 -2.73 -9.78
CA ASN A 41 3.36 -1.91 -10.10
C ASN A 41 4.56 -2.22 -9.20
N VAL A 42 4.34 -2.48 -7.90
CA VAL A 42 5.42 -2.89 -6.97
C VAL A 42 6.03 -4.21 -7.43
N GLN A 43 5.19 -5.19 -7.77
CA GLN A 43 5.65 -6.48 -8.30
C GLN A 43 6.40 -6.33 -9.63
N ARG A 44 5.84 -5.60 -10.59
CA ARG A 44 6.44 -5.41 -11.92
C ARG A 44 7.80 -4.70 -11.86
N LEU A 45 7.96 -3.79 -10.91
CA LEU A 45 9.20 -3.02 -10.71
C LEU A 45 10.18 -3.72 -9.76
N GLY A 46 9.79 -4.82 -9.11
CA GLY A 46 10.63 -5.54 -8.15
C GLY A 46 11.04 -4.69 -6.96
N LEU A 47 10.15 -3.83 -6.46
CA LEU A 47 10.47 -2.94 -5.34
C LEU A 47 10.40 -3.72 -4.03
N ASP A 48 11.43 -3.55 -3.21
CA ASP A 48 11.46 -4.08 -1.84
C ASP A 48 10.85 -3.04 -0.90
N VAL A 49 9.61 -3.28 -0.46
CA VAL A 49 8.82 -2.31 0.29
C VAL A 49 8.48 -2.89 1.66
N GLU A 50 8.94 -2.22 2.70
CA GLU A 50 8.62 -2.59 4.08
C GLU A 50 7.42 -1.79 4.59
N THR A 51 7.39 -0.49 4.29
CA THR A 51 6.38 0.44 4.80
C THR A 51 5.71 1.22 3.68
N ILE A 52 4.37 1.26 3.71
CA ILE A 52 3.56 2.13 2.87
C ILE A 52 3.22 3.43 3.62
N VAL A 53 3.50 4.57 2.99
CA VAL A 53 3.24 5.90 3.53
C VAL A 53 2.12 6.55 2.73
N PRO A 54 0.88 6.61 3.26
CA PRO A 54 -0.22 7.27 2.58
C PRO A 54 -0.09 8.80 2.67
N ILE A 55 -0.66 9.53 1.71
CA ILE A 55 -0.77 11.00 1.79
C ILE A 55 -1.73 11.48 2.90
N HIS A 56 -2.61 10.58 3.38
CA HIS A 56 -3.54 10.84 4.47
C HIS A 56 -3.55 9.65 5.44
N GLY A 57 -3.45 9.93 6.74
CA GLY A 57 -3.40 8.92 7.80
C GLY A 57 -1.98 8.60 8.25
N VAL A 58 -1.78 7.39 8.77
CA VAL A 58 -0.51 6.96 9.36
C VAL A 58 0.19 5.94 8.46
N PRO A 59 1.54 5.92 8.43
CA PRO A 59 2.30 4.83 7.81
C PRO A 59 1.89 3.46 8.38
N GLY A 60 1.97 2.44 7.55
CA GLY A 60 1.66 1.07 7.95
C GLY A 60 2.54 0.04 7.22
N PRO A 61 2.54 -1.21 7.69
CA PRO A 61 3.32 -2.28 7.06
C PRO A 61 2.78 -2.59 5.66
N TRP A 62 3.69 -2.75 4.70
CA TRP A 62 3.33 -3.15 3.34
C TRP A 62 2.63 -4.52 3.31
N SER A 63 3.03 -5.46 4.17
CA SER A 63 2.44 -6.79 4.26
C SER A 63 0.92 -6.75 4.47
N GLN A 64 0.45 -5.89 5.38
CA GLN A 64 -0.99 -5.74 5.62
C GLN A 64 -1.75 -5.25 4.37
N PHE A 65 -1.13 -4.36 3.58
CA PHE A 65 -1.71 -3.93 2.31
C PHE A 65 -1.68 -5.05 1.27
N ALA A 66 -0.58 -5.79 1.17
CA ALA A 66 -0.41 -6.88 0.22
C ALA A 66 -1.40 -8.02 0.49
N GLU A 67 -1.48 -8.49 1.73
CA GLU A 67 -2.45 -9.50 2.18
C GLU A 67 -3.87 -9.08 1.83
N TRP A 68 -4.24 -7.82 2.11
CA TRP A 68 -5.56 -7.30 1.77
C TRP A 68 -5.89 -7.30 0.28
N VAL A 69 -4.89 -7.07 -0.59
CA VAL A 69 -5.08 -7.11 -2.04
C VAL A 69 -5.14 -8.54 -2.56
N GLU A 70 -4.36 -9.44 -1.97
CA GLU A 70 -4.29 -10.87 -2.31
C GLU A 70 -5.54 -11.64 -1.88
N ASP A 71 -6.05 -11.41 -0.67
CA ASP A 71 -7.25 -12.05 -0.12
C ASP A 71 -8.53 -11.77 -0.93
N ALA A 72 -8.50 -10.73 -1.77
CA ALA A 72 -9.62 -10.30 -2.59
C ALA A 72 -9.52 -10.74 -4.06
N GLN A 73 -8.53 -11.57 -4.43
CA GLN A 73 -8.41 -12.20 -5.75
C GLN A 73 -9.06 -13.58 -5.78
#